data_AF-A0A7S2S4M3-F1
#
_entry.id   AF-A0A7S2S4M3-F1
#
_cell.length_a   1.000
_cell.length_b   1.000
_cell.length_c   1.000
_cell.angle_alpha   90.00
_cell.angle_beta   90.00
_cell.angle_gamma   90.00
#
_symmetry.space_group_name_H-M   'P 1'
#
loop_
_entity.id
_entity.type
_entity.pdbx_description
1 polymer ?
#
loop_
_entity_poly.entity_id
_entity_poly.type
_entity_poly.pdbx_seq_one_letter_code
_entity_poly.pdbx_strand_id
1 'polypeptide(L)'
;VMREMRLPYHIAHLVFLTLLAAVPAIFLNLPVGLVARKYANHRRKKALEASAVKVHGYDVVLSEKVVMCIVLVPSLWMTYGLLLLFFTNLDIQAIALTIGSLPLFSYMGIMAAEAGMVDWKDVRPFLMRLFPSVRRRLAKLPGIRKQLQYDLRMFVKEIGPQLGKIYHGKKVDWAEIQKHRRNKIDTSSSAPDDNDIIASSKDL
;
A
#
# COMPACT_ATOMS: atom_id res chain seq x y z
N VAL A 1 -3.03 2.84 45.06
CA VAL A 1 -3.11 4.33 45.05
C VAL A 1 -1.79 5.04 44.74
N MET A 2 -0.81 5.22 45.66
CA MET A 2 0.43 5.99 45.34
C MET A 2 1.34 5.36 44.25
N ARG A 3 1.38 4.03 44.11
CA ARG A 3 2.09 3.36 43.00
C ARG A 3 1.33 3.45 41.66
N GLU A 4 0.01 3.46 41.70
CA GLU A 4 -0.84 3.49 40.50
C GLU A 4 -0.88 4.86 39.83
N MET A 5 -0.59 5.95 40.54
CA MET A 5 -0.48 7.29 39.94
C MET A 5 0.92 7.59 39.38
N ARG A 6 1.97 6.92 39.88
CA ARG A 6 3.34 7.10 39.38
C ARG A 6 3.55 6.45 38.02
N LEU A 7 2.98 5.26 37.81
CA LEU A 7 3.08 4.54 36.53
C LEU A 7 2.53 5.32 35.32
N PRO A 8 1.30 5.86 35.33
CA PRO A 8 0.78 6.63 34.21
C PRO A 8 1.57 7.92 33.99
N TYR A 9 2.07 8.56 35.06
CA TYR A 9 2.94 9.73 34.94
C TYR A 9 4.28 9.40 34.27
N HIS A 10 4.94 8.31 34.66
CA HIS A 10 6.19 7.87 34.03
C HIS A 10 5.98 7.43 32.58
N ILE A 11 4.88 6.74 32.28
CA ILE A 11 4.53 6.36 30.90
C ILE A 11 4.26 7.61 30.07
N ALA A 12 3.47 8.56 30.57
CA ALA A 12 3.20 9.82 29.87
C ALA A 12 4.47 10.64 29.65
N HIS A 13 5.36 10.70 30.65
CA HIS A 13 6.64 11.38 30.54
C HIS A 13 7.56 10.71 29.52
N LEU A 14 7.66 9.37 29.52
CA LEU A 14 8.42 8.62 28.52
C LEU A 14 7.88 8.84 27.11
N VAL A 15 6.55 8.80 26.92
CA VAL A 15 5.91 9.08 25.64
C VAL A 15 6.15 10.51 25.20
N PHE A 16 6.07 11.48 26.11
CA PHE A 16 6.35 12.88 25.78
C PHE A 16 7.81 13.09 25.36
N LEU A 17 8.76 12.47 26.07
CA LEU A 17 10.18 12.55 25.76
C LEU A 17 10.50 11.91 24.40
N THR A 18 9.95 10.73 24.12
CA THR A 18 10.15 10.06 22.82
C THR A 18 9.50 10.85 21.69
N LEU A 19 8.33 11.45 21.91
CA LEU A 19 7.67 12.28 20.91
C LEU A 19 8.49 13.55 20.62
N LEU A 20 8.98 14.23 21.66
CA LEU A 20 9.83 15.42 21.50
C LEU A 20 11.12 15.10 20.72
N ALA A 21 11.73 13.94 20.97
CA ALA A 21 12.93 13.49 20.24
C ALA A 21 12.63 13.05 18.80
N ALA A 22 11.45 12.47 18.53
CA ALA A 22 11.07 12.00 17.21
C ALA A 22 10.56 13.11 16.28
N VAL A 23 9.96 14.17 16.83
CA VAL A 23 9.39 15.28 16.05
C VAL A 23 10.41 15.95 15.10
N PRO A 24 11.64 16.28 15.51
CA PRO A 24 12.64 16.85 14.60
C PRO A 24 13.00 15.89 13.47
N ALA A 25 13.20 14.61 13.78
CA ALA A 25 13.56 13.59 12.80
C ALA A 25 12.44 13.38 11.75
N ILE A 26 11.18 13.42 12.20
CA ILE A 26 10.02 13.33 11.30
C ILE A 26 9.93 14.60 10.46
N PHE A 27 10.05 15.79 11.05
CA PHE A 27 9.94 17.05 10.33
C PHE A 27 11.03 17.21 9.26
N LEU A 28 12.25 16.78 9.57
CA LEU A 28 13.40 16.75 8.67
C LEU A 28 13.12 15.85 7.44
N ASN A 29 12.51 14.67 7.65
CA ASN A 29 12.23 13.70 6.57
C ASN A 29 10.84 13.84 5.93
N LEU A 30 9.94 14.64 6.51
CA LEU A 30 8.59 14.91 6.03
C LEU A 30 8.53 15.38 4.57
N PRO A 31 9.36 16.36 4.11
CA PRO A 31 9.28 16.85 2.73
C PRO A 31 9.55 15.72 1.72
N VAL A 32 10.45 14.78 2.04
CA VAL A 32 10.73 13.62 1.19
C VAL A 32 9.49 12.75 1.01
N GLY A 33 8.84 12.40 2.11
CA GLY A 33 7.64 11.58 2.10
C GLY A 33 6.48 12.24 1.35
N LEU A 34 6.32 13.56 1.48
CA LEU A 34 5.26 14.32 0.79
C LEU A 34 5.49 14.39 -0.72
N VAL A 35 6.72 14.69 -1.16
CA VAL A 35 7.08 14.77 -2.58
C VAL A 35 6.90 13.41 -3.25
N ALA A 36 7.42 12.34 -2.64
CA ALA A 36 7.27 10.98 -3.14
C ALA A 36 5.79 10.57 -3.26
N ARG A 37 4.96 10.93 -2.25
CA ARG A 37 3.52 10.64 -2.26
C ARG A 37 2.78 11.39 -3.36
N LYS A 38 3.11 12.67 -3.58
CA LYS A 38 2.49 13.50 -4.63
C LYS A 38 2.81 12.94 -6.01
N TYR A 39 4.08 12.59 -6.26
CA TYR A 39 4.51 12.04 -7.53
C TYR A 39 3.91 10.65 -7.82
N ALA A 40 3.97 9.73 -6.86
CA ALA A 40 3.42 8.39 -7.02
C ALA A 40 1.90 8.39 -7.28
N ASN A 41 1.16 9.32 -6.66
CA ASN A 41 -0.27 9.49 -6.93
C ASN A 41 -0.55 9.99 -8.35
N HIS A 42 0.31 10.85 -8.90
CA HIS A 42 0.19 11.32 -10.28
C HIS A 42 0.41 10.18 -11.27
N ARG A 43 1.46 9.36 -11.04
CA ARG A 43 1.76 8.21 -11.88
C ARG A 43 0.69 7.12 -11.80
N ARG A 44 0.11 6.91 -10.62
CA ARG A 44 -1.06 6.03 -10.43
C ARG A 44 -2.24 6.42 -11.30
N LYS A 45 -2.58 7.71 -11.36
CA LYS A 45 -3.70 8.20 -12.19
C LYS A 45 -3.46 7.89 -13.66
N LYS A 46 -2.26 8.20 -14.17
CA LYS A 46 -1.85 7.86 -15.54
C LYS A 46 -1.93 6.37 -15.84
N ALA A 47 -1.48 5.52 -14.91
CA ALA A 47 -1.51 4.07 -15.07
C ALA A 47 -2.93 3.48 -15.00
N LEU A 48 -3.82 4.10 -14.21
CA LEU A 48 -5.22 3.71 -14.09
C LEU A 48 -5.99 4.05 -15.36
N GLU A 49 -5.78 5.26 -15.90
CA GLU A 49 -6.35 5.73 -17.16
C GLU A 49 -5.92 4.87 -18.35
N ALA A 50 -4.67 4.38 -18.34
CA ALA A 50 -4.15 3.50 -19.38
C ALA A 50 -4.66 2.05 -19.31
N SER A 51 -5.34 1.63 -18.23
CA SER A 51 -5.80 0.24 -18.10
C SER A 51 -7.29 0.14 -17.81
N ALA A 52 -8.05 -0.36 -18.78
CA ALA A 52 -9.50 -0.57 -18.66
C ALA A 52 -9.91 -1.58 -17.56
N VAL A 53 -8.97 -2.39 -17.05
CA VAL A 53 -9.27 -3.52 -16.15
C VAL A 53 -8.76 -3.32 -14.71
N LYS A 54 -7.83 -2.39 -14.45
CA LYS A 54 -7.26 -2.23 -13.10
C LYS A 54 -8.08 -1.21 -12.30
N VAL A 55 -8.61 -1.64 -11.15
CA VAL A 55 -9.48 -0.81 -10.32
C VAL A 55 -8.69 0.04 -9.30
N HIS A 56 -7.53 -0.43 -8.81
CA HIS A 56 -6.83 0.22 -7.68
C HIS A 56 -5.33 0.48 -7.82
N GLY A 57 -4.58 -0.30 -8.61
CA GLY A 57 -3.19 0.00 -8.98
C GLY A 57 -2.19 0.20 -7.82
N TYR A 58 -2.39 -0.45 -6.66
CA TYR A 58 -1.54 -0.26 -5.48
C TYR A 58 -0.05 -0.62 -5.70
N ASP A 59 0.21 -1.63 -6.52
CA ASP A 59 1.56 -2.10 -6.84
C ASP A 59 2.40 -1.04 -7.58
N VAL A 60 1.77 -0.33 -8.52
CA VAL A 60 2.38 0.78 -9.26
C VAL A 60 2.70 1.95 -8.33
N VAL A 61 1.84 2.21 -7.34
CA VAL A 61 2.11 3.28 -6.35
C VAL A 61 3.30 2.93 -5.48
N LEU A 62 3.40 1.67 -5.06
CA LEU A 62 4.44 1.23 -4.15
C LEU A 62 5.81 1.28 -4.82
N SER A 63 5.92 0.72 -6.03
CA SER A 63 7.15 0.74 -6.83
C SER A 63 7.63 2.17 -7.12
N GLU A 64 6.73 3.06 -7.57
CA GLU A 64 7.07 4.46 -7.85
C GLU A 64 7.52 5.23 -6.59
N LYS A 65 6.94 4.93 -5.42
CA LYS A 65 7.40 5.52 -4.15
C LYS A 65 8.81 5.05 -3.79
N VAL A 66 9.10 3.76 -3.94
CA VAL A 66 10.42 3.20 -3.61
C VAL A 66 11.50 3.80 -4.50
N VAL A 67 11.26 3.86 -5.82
CA VAL A 67 12.21 4.48 -6.77
C VAL A 67 12.44 5.95 -6.43
N MET A 68 11.37 6.70 -6.11
CA MET A 68 11.51 8.09 -5.69
C MET A 68 12.31 8.24 -4.39
N CYS A 69 12.09 7.38 -3.40
CA CYS A 69 12.87 7.42 -2.14
C CYS A 69 14.36 7.18 -2.38
N ILE A 70 14.73 6.25 -3.27
CA ILE A 70 16.14 5.96 -3.60
C ILE A 70 16.86 7.22 -4.13
N VAL A 71 16.15 8.07 -4.89
CA VAL A 71 16.72 9.31 -5.46
C VAL A 71 16.63 10.49 -4.48
N LEU A 72 15.50 10.63 -3.78
CA LEU A 72 15.27 11.77 -2.91
C LEU A 72 16.10 11.72 -1.62
N VAL A 73 16.36 10.53 -1.07
CA VAL A 73 17.10 10.37 0.19
C VAL A 73 18.55 10.89 0.04
N PRO A 74 19.34 10.48 -0.98
CA PRO A 74 20.65 11.06 -1.23
C PRO A 74 20.61 12.56 -1.54
N SER A 75 19.60 13.00 -2.31
CA SER A 75 19.43 14.42 -2.65
C SER A 75 19.22 15.27 -1.39
N LEU A 76 18.44 14.79 -0.43
CA LEU A 76 18.21 15.45 0.84
C LEU A 76 19.52 15.59 1.65
N TRP A 77 20.35 14.54 1.70
CA TRP A 77 21.65 14.61 2.37
C TRP A 77 22.59 15.62 1.72
N MET A 78 22.62 15.69 0.38
CA MET A 78 23.40 16.71 -0.32
C MET A 78 22.94 18.12 0.03
N THR A 79 21.63 18.35 0.17
CA THR A 79 21.12 19.65 0.62
C THR A 79 21.49 19.97 2.07
N TYR A 80 21.49 18.98 2.97
CA TYR A 80 21.94 19.20 4.36
C TYR A 80 23.44 19.45 4.47
N GLY A 81 24.25 18.70 3.72
CA GLY A 81 25.70 18.95 3.64
C GLY A 81 26.00 20.35 3.14
N LEU A 82 25.29 20.80 2.10
CA LEU A 82 25.42 22.16 1.58
C LEU A 82 24.97 23.23 2.59
N LEU A 83 23.84 23.03 3.27
CA LEU A 83 23.37 23.95 4.31
C LEU A 83 24.36 24.06 5.47
N LEU A 84 24.94 22.93 5.87
CA LEU A 84 25.94 22.88 6.95
C LEU A 84 27.19 23.68 6.56
N LEU A 85 27.67 23.55 5.33
CA LEU A 85 28.81 24.29 4.79
C LEU A 85 28.55 25.81 4.72
N PHE A 86 27.33 26.22 4.36
CA PHE A 86 26.99 27.65 4.25
C PHE A 86 26.72 28.32 5.60
N PHE A 87 26.04 27.63 6.53
CA PHE A 87 25.63 28.24 7.80
C PHE A 87 26.67 28.12 8.90
N THR A 88 27.67 27.24 8.74
CA THR A 88 28.55 26.88 9.85
C THR A 88 30.03 27.04 9.50
N ASN A 89 30.75 27.81 10.31
CA ASN A 89 32.20 28.01 10.23
C ASN A 89 32.96 26.95 11.07
N LEU A 90 32.53 25.68 10.95
CA LEU A 90 33.11 24.56 11.70
C LEU A 90 34.38 24.04 11.02
N ASP A 91 35.27 23.46 11.83
CA ASP A 91 36.48 22.81 11.32
C ASP A 91 36.15 21.67 10.36
N ILE A 92 37.00 21.46 9.36
CA ILE A 92 36.82 20.49 8.27
C ILE A 92 36.64 19.07 8.85
N GLN A 93 37.30 18.78 9.98
CA GLN A 93 37.19 17.50 10.69
C GLN A 93 35.80 17.28 11.29
N ALA A 94 35.19 18.33 11.85
CA ALA A 94 33.83 18.26 12.41
C ALA A 94 32.77 18.11 11.30
N ILE A 95 32.98 18.76 10.16
CA ILE A 95 32.11 18.61 8.98
C ILE A 95 32.20 17.18 8.43
N ALA A 96 33.41 16.62 8.30
CA ALA A 96 33.61 15.25 7.83
C ALA A 96 32.95 14.21 8.76
N LEU A 97 33.09 14.37 10.08
CA LEU A 97 32.40 13.53 11.08
C LEU A 97 30.88 13.67 11.01
N THR A 98 30.37 14.88 10.81
CA THR A 98 28.93 15.15 10.72
C THR A 98 28.33 14.51 9.45
N ILE A 99 28.99 14.67 8.30
CA ILE A 99 28.56 14.06 7.03
C ILE A 99 28.63 12.53 7.12
N GLY A 100 29.67 11.97 7.76
CA GLY A 100 29.82 10.53 7.94
C GLY A 100 28.81 9.90 8.90
N SER A 101 28.37 10.62 9.94
CA SER A 101 27.39 10.14 10.91
C SER A 101 25.92 10.37 10.50
N LEU A 102 25.68 11.32 9.59
CA LEU A 102 24.36 11.63 9.03
C LEU A 102 23.59 10.43 8.45
N PRO A 103 24.18 9.55 7.60
CA PRO A 103 23.45 8.40 7.05
C PRO A 103 23.04 7.41 8.13
N LEU A 104 23.85 7.27 9.17
CA LEU A 104 23.58 6.38 10.31
C LEU A 104 22.39 6.92 11.14
N PHE A 105 22.38 8.23 11.40
CA PHE A 105 21.26 8.89 12.07
C PHE A 105 19.97 8.85 11.22
N SER A 106 20.08 9.03 9.91
CA SER A 106 18.96 8.94 8.97
C SER A 106 18.37 7.53 8.92
N TYR A 107 19.22 6.49 8.90
CA TYR A 107 18.77 5.10 8.94
C TYR A 107 18.00 4.81 10.24
N MET A 108 18.54 5.22 11.38
CA MET A 108 17.88 5.07 12.68
C MET A 108 16.54 5.83 12.72
N GLY A 109 16.47 7.03 12.13
CA GLY A 109 15.25 7.81 12.01
C GLY A 109 14.18 7.13 11.16
N ILE A 110 14.55 6.54 10.02
CA ILE A 110 13.63 5.80 9.15
C ILE A 110 13.11 4.54 9.85
N MET A 111 14.00 3.77 10.47
CA MET A 111 13.62 2.56 11.22
C MET A 111 12.68 2.90 12.38
N ALA A 112 12.96 3.97 13.12
CA ALA A 112 12.10 4.46 14.19
C ALA A 112 10.73 4.93 13.67
N ALA A 113 10.70 5.60 12.52
CA ALA A 113 9.46 6.03 11.88
C ALA A 113 8.61 4.84 11.38
N GLU A 114 9.25 3.82 10.80
CA GLU A 114 8.57 2.59 10.38
C GLU A 114 7.96 1.86 11.58
N ALA A 115 8.75 1.60 12.62
CA ALA A 115 8.28 0.98 13.86
C ALA A 115 7.13 1.79 14.48
N GLY A 116 7.28 3.11 14.57
CA GLY A 116 6.25 4.00 15.11
C GLY A 116 4.95 4.00 14.31
N MET A 117 5.01 3.91 12.97
CA MET A 117 3.80 3.81 12.14
C MET A 117 3.05 2.50 12.33
N VAL A 118 3.78 1.38 12.48
CA VAL A 118 3.18 0.07 12.75
C VAL A 118 2.47 0.10 14.10
N ASP A 119 3.18 0.55 15.14
CA ASP A 119 2.63 0.69 16.50
C ASP A 119 1.39 1.59 16.51
N TRP A 120 1.43 2.73 15.81
CA TRP A 120 0.28 3.63 15.71
C TRP A 120 -0.94 2.96 15.06
N LYS A 121 -0.72 2.14 14.03
CA LYS A 121 -1.81 1.40 13.38
C LYS A 121 -2.40 0.34 14.30
N ASP A 122 -1.60 -0.25 15.18
CA ASP A 122 -2.00 -1.26 16.14
C ASP A 122 -2.68 -0.67 17.39
N VAL A 123 -2.33 0.56 17.78
CA VAL A 123 -3.06 1.30 18.84
C VAL A 123 -4.54 1.45 18.49
N ARG A 124 -4.87 1.64 17.20
CA ARG A 124 -6.27 1.79 16.74
C ARG A 124 -7.16 0.60 17.13
N PRO A 125 -6.85 -0.67 16.81
CA PRO A 125 -7.66 -1.81 17.24
C PRO A 125 -7.67 -2.00 18.77
N PHE A 126 -6.59 -1.67 19.48
CA PHE A 126 -6.61 -1.70 20.95
C PHE A 126 -7.62 -0.70 21.54
N LEU A 127 -7.65 0.53 21.02
CA LEU A 127 -8.66 1.52 21.37
C LEU A 127 -10.07 1.06 21.01
N MET A 128 -10.25 0.46 19.83
CA MET A 128 -11.54 -0.10 19.42
C MET A 128 -12.03 -1.20 20.36
N ARG A 129 -11.14 -2.03 20.93
CA ARG A 129 -11.50 -3.10 21.86
C ARG A 129 -11.99 -2.60 23.23
N LEU A 130 -11.65 -1.35 23.59
CA LEU A 130 -12.13 -0.70 24.80
C LEU A 130 -13.62 -0.34 24.71
N PHE A 131 -14.12 -0.05 23.51
CA PHE A 131 -15.53 0.27 23.31
C PHE A 131 -16.41 -0.99 23.28
N PRO A 132 -17.49 -1.06 24.10
CA PRO A 132 -18.37 -2.24 24.16
C PRO A 132 -19.12 -2.52 22.86
N SER A 133 -19.30 -1.50 22.00
CA SER A 133 -19.94 -1.63 20.68
C SER A 133 -19.15 -2.54 19.73
N VAL A 134 -17.80 -2.44 19.75
CA VAL A 134 -16.93 -3.23 18.87
C VAL A 134 -16.90 -4.70 19.28
N ARG A 135 -16.96 -4.99 20.59
CA ARG A 135 -17.03 -6.36 21.11
C ARG A 135 -18.26 -7.10 20.57
N ARG A 136 -19.43 -6.44 20.52
CA ARG A 136 -20.65 -7.03 19.94
C ARG A 136 -20.51 -7.30 18.44
N ARG A 137 -19.86 -6.39 17.70
CA ARG A 137 -19.61 -6.58 16.26
C ARG A 137 -18.64 -7.72 15.98
N LEU A 138 -17.56 -7.83 16.76
CA LEU A 138 -16.60 -8.93 16.68
C LEU A 138 -17.22 -10.28 17.05
N ALA A 139 -18.11 -10.32 18.05
CA ALA A 139 -18.84 -11.55 18.42
C ALA A 139 -19.78 -12.05 17.31
N LYS A 140 -20.30 -11.17 16.45
CA LYS A 140 -21.14 -11.53 15.30
C LYS A 140 -20.34 -12.06 14.10
N LEU A 141 -19.04 -11.77 14.01
CA LEU A 141 -18.20 -12.11 12.87
C LEU A 141 -18.08 -13.63 12.60
N PRO A 142 -17.89 -14.50 13.60
CA PRO A 142 -17.90 -15.95 13.40
C PRO A 142 -19.24 -16.47 12.88
N GLY A 143 -20.36 -15.87 13.34
CA GLY A 143 -21.71 -16.21 12.86
C GLY A 143 -21.88 -15.86 11.39
N ILE A 144 -21.52 -14.63 11.01
CA ILE A 144 -21.56 -14.18 9.61
C ILE A 144 -20.68 -15.07 8.73
N ARG A 145 -19.47 -15.44 9.19
CA ARG A 145 -18.57 -16.33 8.44
C ARG A 145 -19.19 -17.70 8.20
N LYS A 146 -19.84 -18.30 9.21
CA LYS A 146 -20.53 -19.59 9.06
C LYS A 146 -21.70 -19.48 8.07
N GLN A 147 -22.48 -18.41 8.15
CA GLN A 147 -23.60 -18.17 7.25
C GLN A 147 -23.12 -18.01 5.80
N LEU A 148 -22.11 -17.17 5.56
CA LEU A 148 -21.57 -16.96 4.22
C LEU A 148 -20.97 -18.25 3.62
N GLN A 149 -20.33 -19.10 4.44
CA GLN A 149 -19.85 -20.41 4.00
C GLN A 149 -20.98 -21.37 3.65
N TYR A 150 -22.08 -21.33 4.41
CA TYR A 150 -23.28 -22.11 4.12
C TYR A 150 -23.91 -21.64 2.81
N ASP A 151 -24.13 -20.34 2.66
CA ASP A 151 -24.72 -19.73 1.46
C ASP A 151 -23.88 -20.06 0.21
N LEU A 152 -22.55 -19.97 0.32
CA LEU A 152 -21.64 -20.34 -0.76
C LEU A 152 -21.74 -21.83 -1.12
N ARG A 153 -21.81 -22.73 -0.14
CA ARG A 153 -21.98 -24.17 -0.39
C ARG A 153 -23.34 -24.46 -1.05
N MET A 154 -24.39 -23.78 -0.61
CA MET A 154 -25.73 -23.92 -1.19
C MET A 154 -25.76 -23.44 -2.64
N PHE A 155 -25.18 -22.26 -2.89
CA PHE A 155 -25.03 -21.71 -4.24
C PHE A 155 -24.23 -22.65 -5.17
N VAL A 156 -23.12 -23.21 -4.67
CA VAL A 156 -22.33 -24.20 -5.42
C VAL A 156 -23.12 -25.47 -5.69
N LYS A 157 -23.98 -25.92 -4.75
CA LYS A 157 -24.83 -27.10 -4.95
C LYS A 157 -25.93 -26.85 -5.97
N GLU A 158 -26.47 -25.64 -6.03
CA GLU A 158 -27.52 -25.22 -6.97
C GLU A 158 -26.97 -25.07 -8.40
N ILE A 159 -25.81 -24.43 -8.55
CA ILE A 159 -25.18 -24.19 -9.85
C ILE A 159 -24.29 -25.35 -10.32
N GLY A 160 -23.78 -26.15 -9.40
CA GLY A 160 -22.96 -27.35 -9.66
C GLY A 160 -23.48 -28.28 -10.76
N PRO A 161 -24.78 -28.68 -10.76
CA PRO A 161 -25.33 -29.52 -11.83
C PRO A 161 -25.34 -28.84 -13.21
N GLN A 162 -25.41 -27.50 -13.28
CA GLN A 162 -25.36 -26.77 -14.54
C GLN A 162 -23.93 -26.72 -15.14
N LEU A 163 -22.88 -26.91 -14.32
CA LEU A 163 -21.50 -26.96 -14.78
C LEU A 163 -21.09 -28.34 -15.36
N GLY A 164 -21.93 -29.37 -15.21
CA GLY A 164 -21.75 -30.69 -15.82
C GLY A 164 -20.36 -31.29 -15.58
N LYS A 165 -19.58 -31.50 -16.65
CA LYS A 165 -18.26 -32.17 -16.62
C LYS A 165 -17.20 -31.43 -15.78
N ILE A 166 -17.33 -30.12 -15.60
CA ILE A 166 -16.37 -29.30 -14.84
C ILE A 166 -16.52 -29.50 -13.33
N TYR A 167 -17.75 -29.72 -12.85
CA TYR A 167 -18.04 -29.89 -11.42
C TYR A 167 -17.71 -31.29 -10.90
N HIS A 168 -17.88 -32.32 -11.73
CA HIS A 168 -17.60 -33.71 -11.37
C HIS A 168 -16.17 -34.18 -11.69
N GLY A 169 -15.40 -33.36 -12.41
CA GLY A 169 -14.01 -33.67 -12.78
C GLY A 169 -13.05 -33.56 -11.60
N LYS A 170 -12.32 -34.63 -11.30
CA LYS A 170 -11.33 -34.69 -10.20
C LYS A 170 -10.12 -33.77 -10.42
N LYS A 171 -9.89 -33.33 -11.66
CA LYS A 171 -8.90 -32.32 -12.06
C LYS A 171 -9.51 -31.45 -13.15
N VAL A 172 -9.39 -30.12 -12.98
CA VAL A 172 -9.85 -29.13 -13.96
C VAL A 172 -8.62 -28.60 -14.67
N ASP A 173 -8.49 -28.86 -15.97
CA ASP A 173 -7.40 -28.30 -16.79
C ASP A 173 -7.74 -26.88 -17.24
N TRP A 174 -7.41 -25.92 -16.38
CA TRP A 174 -7.66 -24.49 -16.60
C TRP A 174 -6.96 -23.93 -17.85
N ALA A 175 -5.83 -24.52 -18.24
CA ALA A 175 -5.07 -24.10 -19.42
C ALA A 175 -5.86 -24.28 -20.73
N GLU A 176 -6.62 -25.38 -20.84
CA GLU A 176 -7.42 -25.69 -22.04
C GLU A 176 -8.67 -24.80 -22.13
N ILE A 177 -9.33 -24.56 -20.99
CA ILE A 177 -10.49 -23.66 -20.88
C ILE A 177 -10.11 -22.22 -21.26
N GLN A 178 -8.95 -21.74 -20.80
CA GLN A 178 -8.45 -20.41 -21.14
C GLN A 178 -8.09 -20.30 -22.63
N LYS A 179 -7.52 -21.36 -23.21
CA LYS A 179 -7.18 -21.41 -24.64
C LYS A 179 -8.43 -21.36 -25.52
N HIS A 180 -9.47 -22.13 -25.19
CA HIS A 180 -10.76 -22.06 -25.91
C HIS A 180 -11.42 -20.69 -25.83
N ARG A 181 -11.35 -20.03 -24.67
CA ARG A 181 -11.91 -18.68 -24.53
C ARG A 181 -11.12 -17.64 -25.32
N ARG A 182 -9.79 -17.73 -25.31
CA ARG A 182 -8.91 -16.85 -26.11
C ARG A 182 -9.20 -17.01 -27.60
N ASN A 183 -9.21 -18.25 -28.11
CA ASN A 183 -9.53 -18.52 -29.51
C ASN A 183 -10.92 -18.00 -29.91
N LYS A 184 -11.93 -18.13 -29.04
CA LYS A 184 -13.28 -17.60 -29.30
C LYS A 184 -13.29 -16.07 -29.39
N ILE A 185 -12.50 -15.38 -28.57
CA ILE A 185 -12.35 -13.92 -28.61
C ILE A 185 -11.66 -13.50 -29.92
N ASP A 186 -10.61 -14.21 -30.31
CA ASP A 186 -9.85 -13.92 -31.55
C ASP A 186 -10.71 -14.18 -32.81
N THR A 187 -11.55 -15.22 -32.81
CA THR A 187 -12.52 -15.48 -33.90
C THR A 187 -13.65 -14.43 -33.95
N SER A 188 -14.04 -13.85 -32.80
CA SER A 188 -15.04 -12.78 -32.76
C SER A 188 -14.50 -11.40 -33.13
N SER A 189 -13.19 -11.15 -32.99
CA SER A 189 -12.56 -9.90 -33.46
C SER A 189 -12.07 -9.97 -34.91
N SER A 190 -12.22 -11.13 -35.57
CA SER A 190 -11.93 -11.35 -37.00
C SER A 190 -13.21 -11.54 -37.83
N ALA A 191 -14.39 -11.42 -37.22
CA ALA A 191 -15.60 -11.14 -37.98
C ALA A 191 -15.44 -9.74 -38.59
N PRO A 192 -15.71 -9.55 -39.89
CA PRO A 192 -15.55 -8.25 -40.52
C PRO A 192 -16.41 -7.24 -39.78
N ASP A 193 -15.81 -6.10 -39.42
CA ASP A 193 -16.52 -4.97 -38.84
C ASP A 193 -17.63 -4.59 -39.85
N ASP A 194 -18.89 -4.47 -39.40
CA ASP A 194 -20.02 -4.09 -40.26
C ASP A 194 -19.78 -2.74 -40.99
N ASN A 195 -18.78 -1.98 -40.56
CA ASN A 195 -18.29 -0.77 -41.23
C ASN A 195 -17.59 -1.03 -42.58
N ASP A 196 -16.98 -2.20 -42.80
CA ASP A 196 -16.32 -2.54 -44.07
C ASP A 196 -17.33 -2.91 -45.17
N ILE A 197 -18.52 -3.41 -44.78
CA ILE A 197 -19.61 -3.72 -45.73
C ILE A 197 -20.29 -2.44 -46.23
N ILE A 198 -20.33 -1.38 -45.42
CA ILE A 198 -20.92 -0.08 -45.81
C ILE A 198 -19.97 0.69 -46.75
N ALA A 199 -18.65 0.52 -46.63
CA ALA A 199 -17.68 1.11 -47.54
C ALA A 199 -17.76 0.51 -48.96
N SER A 200 -17.92 -0.81 -49.08
CA SER A 200 -18.03 -1.48 -50.39
C SER A 200 -19.36 -1.25 -51.12
N SER A 201 -20.41 -0.77 -50.45
CA SER A 201 -21.73 -0.48 -51.03
C SER A 201 -21.82 0.94 -51.63
N LYS A 202 -20.89 1.83 -51.31
CA LYS A 202 -20.84 3.20 -51.87
C LYS A 202 -20.09 3.30 -53.20
N ASP A 203 -19.39 2.24 -53.60
CA ASP A 203 -18.57 2.19 -54.81
C ASP A 203 -19.23 1.38 -55.95
N LEU A 204 -20.53 1.06 -55.84
CA LEU A 204 -21.36 0.42 -56.86
C LEU A 204 -22.50 1.34 -57.33
#